data_AF-A0A9R0YMG3-F1
#
_entry.id   AF-A0A9R0YMG3-F1
#
_cell.length_a   1.000
_cell.length_b   1.000
_cell.length_c   1.000
_cell.angle_alpha   90.00
_cell.angle_beta   90.00
_cell.angle_gamma   90.00
#
_symmetry.space_group_name_H-M   'P 1'
#
loop_
_entity.id
_entity.type
_entity.pdbx_description
1 polymer ?
#
loop_
_entity_poly.entity_id
_entity_poly.type
_entity_poly.pdbx_seq_one_letter_code
_entity_poly.pdbx_strand_id
1 'polypeptide(L)'
;MAKRGKSAEAATSTAPPPSPSPAIKAKAKPRLEIEGYPVEGISIGGHETCVIFPTLSLAFDIGRCPQRAVAQDFLFISHAHLDHIGGLPMYVATRGLYRLRPPTIFVPKYLRELVERLFDVHRAMDQSELNHALVPLDIGEEYELRRDLKVRAFKTYHTIPSQGYVIYSVKQKLKKDYLGLPGSEIKRLKLSDY
;
A
#
# COMPACT_ATOMS: atom_id res chain seq x y z
N MET A 1 -59.69 9.82 65.43
CA MET A 1 -59.28 11.23 65.64
C MET A 1 -57.92 11.43 64.98
N ALA A 2 -57.77 12.57 64.29
CA ALA A 2 -56.54 13.14 63.69
C ALA A 2 -55.95 12.39 62.47
N LYS A 3 -55.49 13.02 61.39
CA LYS A 3 -55.70 14.33 60.77
C LYS A 3 -55.04 14.24 59.39
N ARG A 4 -55.59 14.96 58.40
CA ARG A 4 -55.08 15.14 57.03
C ARG A 4 -53.63 15.62 56.96
N GLY A 5 -52.94 15.27 55.86
CA GLY A 5 -51.77 15.99 55.34
C GLY A 5 -51.42 15.56 53.92
N LYS A 6 -51.88 16.32 52.91
CA LYS A 6 -51.47 16.24 51.50
C LYS A 6 -50.15 17.01 51.33
N SER A 7 -49.15 16.40 50.70
CA SER A 7 -47.96 17.06 50.14
C SER A 7 -47.08 15.99 49.48
N ALA A 8 -46.46 16.13 48.32
CA ALA A 8 -46.48 17.09 47.22
C ALA A 8 -45.81 16.32 46.06
N GLU A 9 -46.37 16.36 44.84
CA GLU A 9 -45.68 15.81 43.65
C GLU A 9 -44.44 16.67 43.37
N ALA A 10 -43.26 16.08 43.56
CA ALA A 10 -42.00 16.67 43.14
C ALA A 10 -41.88 16.51 41.62
N ALA A 11 -42.22 17.56 40.87
CA ALA A 11 -41.89 17.67 39.46
C ALA A 11 -40.36 17.79 39.31
N THR A 12 -39.69 16.68 39.07
CA THR A 12 -38.28 16.65 38.65
C THR A 12 -38.17 17.18 37.22
N SER A 13 -37.98 18.48 37.10
CA SER A 13 -37.47 19.14 35.89
C SER A 13 -36.06 18.62 35.62
N THR A 14 -35.94 17.69 34.66
CA THR A 14 -34.65 17.27 34.12
C THR A 14 -34.38 18.10 32.88
N ALA A 15 -33.46 19.07 32.98
CA ALA A 15 -32.95 19.77 31.82
C ALA A 15 -32.24 18.78 30.89
N PRO A 16 -32.40 18.89 29.56
CA PRO A 16 -31.71 18.01 28.62
C PRO A 16 -30.18 18.21 28.73
N PRO A 17 -29.39 17.15 28.50
CA PRO A 17 -27.93 17.26 28.57
C PRO A 17 -27.42 18.27 27.53
N PRO A 18 -26.33 19.00 27.83
CA PRO A 18 -25.74 19.93 26.86
C PRO A 18 -25.33 19.17 25.60
N SER A 19 -25.64 19.76 24.45
CA SER A 19 -25.25 19.25 23.14
C SER A 19 -23.72 19.12 23.07
N PRO A 20 -23.19 18.05 22.45
CA PRO A 20 -21.75 17.87 22.32
C PRO A 20 -21.17 19.03 21.52
N SER A 21 -20.16 19.68 22.09
CA SER A 21 -19.40 20.71 21.39
C SER A 21 -18.85 20.15 20.07
N PRO A 22 -18.86 20.91 18.97
CA PRO A 22 -18.36 20.43 17.70
C PRO A 22 -16.90 20.01 17.86
N ALA A 23 -16.62 18.74 17.61
CA ALA A 23 -15.27 18.19 17.64
C ALA A 23 -14.36 19.07 16.77
N ILE A 24 -13.30 19.59 17.38
CA ILE A 24 -12.23 20.29 16.67
C ILE A 24 -11.71 19.29 15.64
N LYS A 25 -11.98 19.53 14.35
CA LYS A 25 -11.42 18.73 13.26
C LYS A 25 -9.91 18.79 13.41
N ALA A 26 -9.30 17.67 13.80
CA ALA A 26 -7.86 17.54 13.86
C ALA A 26 -7.30 17.96 12.48
N LYS A 27 -6.42 18.95 12.45
CA LYS A 27 -5.73 19.35 11.22
C LYS A 27 -5.04 18.09 10.68
N ALA A 28 -5.39 17.70 9.44
CA ALA A 28 -4.75 16.59 8.77
C ALA A 28 -3.23 16.83 8.81
N LYS A 29 -2.46 15.84 9.30
CA LYS A 29 -0.99 15.93 9.30
C LYS A 29 -0.53 16.27 7.88
N PRO A 30 0.46 17.15 7.70
CA PRO A 30 0.99 17.44 6.38
C PRO A 30 1.50 16.13 5.77
N ARG A 31 0.91 15.74 4.64
CA ARG A 31 1.45 14.66 3.81
C ARG A 31 2.76 15.19 3.22
N LEU A 32 3.84 14.41 3.34
CA LEU A 32 5.07 14.73 2.62
C LEU A 32 4.75 14.65 1.13
N GLU A 33 5.17 15.64 0.36
CA GLU A 33 5.00 15.65 -1.10
C GLU A 33 6.37 15.80 -1.74
N ILE A 34 6.69 14.91 -2.67
CA ILE A 34 7.97 14.89 -3.40
C ILE A 34 7.63 14.90 -4.88
N GLU A 35 7.99 15.97 -5.59
CA GLU A 35 7.78 16.09 -7.04
C GLU A 35 6.35 15.77 -7.50
N GLY A 36 5.34 16.21 -6.72
CA GLY A 36 3.92 15.96 -7.00
C GLY A 36 3.39 14.59 -6.55
N TYR A 37 4.22 13.76 -5.90
CA TYR A 37 3.79 12.50 -5.32
C TYR A 37 3.60 12.63 -3.81
N PRO A 38 2.39 12.35 -3.28
CA PRO A 38 2.22 12.21 -1.85
C PRO A 38 2.97 10.98 -1.36
N VAL A 39 3.80 11.16 -0.34
CA VAL A 39 4.60 10.12 0.30
C VAL A 39 4.18 9.99 1.76
N GLU A 40 3.98 8.75 2.16
CA GLU A 40 3.57 8.38 3.50
C GLU A 40 4.49 7.28 4.00
N GLY A 41 4.76 7.19 5.30
CA GLY A 41 5.57 6.08 5.79
C GLY A 41 5.97 6.18 7.24
N ILE A 42 6.74 5.17 7.64
CA ILE A 42 7.46 5.06 8.90
C ILE A 42 8.82 4.41 8.57
N SER A 43 9.91 4.91 9.15
CA SER A 43 11.23 4.28 9.04
C SER A 43 12.01 4.56 10.30
N ILE A 44 12.17 3.53 11.11
CA ILE A 44 12.89 3.52 12.38
C ILE A 44 13.77 2.27 12.34
N GLY A 45 15.08 2.46 12.25
CA GLY A 45 16.03 1.36 12.02
C GLY A 45 15.91 0.27 13.09
N GLY A 46 15.80 -0.98 12.67
CA GLY A 46 15.63 -2.14 13.55
C GLY A 46 14.22 -2.31 14.12
N HIS A 47 13.31 -1.37 13.87
CA HIS A 47 11.93 -1.41 14.39
C HIS A 47 10.90 -1.64 13.29
N GLU A 48 10.89 -0.78 12.27
CA GLU A 48 9.97 -0.86 11.14
C GLU A 48 10.36 0.14 10.05
N THR A 49 10.34 -0.31 8.79
CA THR A 49 10.37 0.52 7.59
C THR A 49 9.22 0.16 6.67
N CYS A 50 8.49 1.19 6.22
CA CYS A 50 7.49 1.13 5.16
C CYS A 50 7.32 2.52 4.54
N VAL A 51 7.57 2.64 3.24
CA VAL A 51 7.43 3.89 2.46
C VAL A 51 6.36 3.69 1.39
N ILE A 52 5.37 4.57 1.35
CA ILE A 52 4.12 4.39 0.62
C ILE A 52 3.93 5.54 -0.37
N PHE A 53 3.56 5.20 -1.60
CA PHE A 53 3.18 6.13 -2.66
C PHE A 53 1.73 5.85 -3.07
N PRO A 54 0.72 6.46 -2.40
CA PRO A 54 -0.69 6.10 -2.59
C PRO A 54 -1.20 6.31 -4.01
N THR A 55 -0.73 7.35 -4.71
CA THR A 55 -1.15 7.65 -6.09
C THR A 55 -0.66 6.63 -7.12
N LEU A 56 0.37 5.85 -6.76
CA LEU A 56 0.92 4.79 -7.60
C LEU A 56 0.46 3.39 -7.15
N SER A 57 -0.28 3.28 -6.04
CA SER A 57 -0.66 2.01 -5.40
C SER A 57 0.55 1.17 -4.98
N LEU A 58 1.61 1.82 -4.47
CA LEU A 58 2.90 1.18 -4.15
C LEU A 58 3.28 1.33 -2.68
N ALA A 59 3.93 0.30 -2.13
CA ALA A 59 4.70 0.37 -0.89
C ALA A 59 6.10 -0.27 -1.08
N PHE A 60 7.10 0.29 -0.40
CA PHE A 60 8.44 -0.26 -0.25
C PHE A 60 8.62 -0.71 1.19
N ASP A 61 8.94 -1.98 1.37
CA ASP A 61 9.01 -2.68 2.65
C ASP A 61 7.71 -2.62 3.47
N ILE A 62 7.62 -3.51 4.45
CA ILE A 62 6.43 -3.67 5.28
C ILE A 62 6.77 -4.21 6.67
N GLY A 63 7.71 -3.58 7.39
CA GLY A 63 8.22 -4.10 8.67
C GLY A 63 7.17 -4.64 9.65
N ARG A 64 6.16 -3.84 10.03
CA ARG A 64 5.05 -4.29 10.91
C ARG A 64 3.68 -4.11 10.28
N CYS A 65 3.62 -3.91 8.97
CA CYS A 65 2.37 -3.69 8.22
C CYS A 65 1.55 -2.50 8.77
N PRO A 66 1.96 -1.25 8.51
CA PRO A 66 1.16 -0.10 8.91
C PRO A 66 -0.15 -0.09 8.11
N GLN A 67 -1.26 0.27 8.75
CA GLN A 67 -2.60 0.20 8.16
C GLN A 67 -2.73 0.85 6.76
N ARG A 68 -1.96 1.91 6.50
CA ARG A 68 -1.97 2.65 5.22
C ARG A 68 -1.33 1.86 4.06
N ALA A 69 -0.43 0.92 4.37
CA ALA A 69 0.19 0.03 3.38
C ALA A 69 -0.80 -1.02 2.86
N VAL A 70 -1.78 -1.43 3.66
CA VAL A 70 -2.80 -2.44 3.30
C VAL A 70 -3.56 -2.06 2.04
N ALA A 71 -3.75 -0.76 1.75
CA ALA A 71 -4.45 -0.30 0.56
C ALA A 71 -3.64 -0.42 -0.74
N GLN A 72 -2.31 -0.61 -0.68
CA GLN A 72 -1.45 -0.62 -1.86
C GLN A 72 -1.48 -2.00 -2.54
N ASP A 73 -1.58 -2.03 -3.86
CA ASP A 73 -1.65 -3.27 -4.64
C ASP A 73 -0.27 -3.90 -4.90
N PHE A 74 0.77 -3.06 -4.93
CA PHE A 74 2.13 -3.47 -5.24
C PHE A 74 3.04 -3.22 -4.04
N LEU A 75 3.75 -4.26 -3.61
CA LEU A 75 4.70 -4.19 -2.50
C LEU A 75 6.09 -4.62 -2.98
N PHE A 76 7.11 -3.85 -2.69
CA PHE A 76 8.50 -4.17 -3.04
C PHE A 76 9.34 -4.36 -1.78
N ILE A 77 9.90 -5.55 -1.59
CA ILE A 77 10.79 -5.85 -0.47
C ILE A 77 12.23 -5.57 -0.88
N SER A 78 12.96 -4.79 -0.10
CA SER A 78 14.36 -4.46 -0.36
C SER A 78 15.32 -5.57 0.10
N HIS A 79 15.07 -6.14 1.29
CA HIS A 79 15.86 -7.20 1.90
C HIS A 79 15.08 -7.89 3.04
N ALA A 80 15.69 -8.94 3.63
CA ALA A 80 15.02 -9.85 4.57
C ALA A 80 15.14 -9.50 6.06
N HIS A 81 15.65 -8.34 6.45
CA HIS A 81 15.58 -7.97 7.87
C HIS A 81 14.12 -7.82 8.32
N LEU A 82 13.84 -8.22 9.56
CA LEU A 82 12.47 -8.27 10.09
C LEU A 82 11.77 -6.91 10.09
N ASP A 83 12.51 -5.82 10.31
CA ASP A 83 11.99 -4.47 10.24
C ASP A 83 11.64 -4.02 8.80
N HIS A 84 11.94 -4.83 7.79
CA HIS A 84 11.57 -4.58 6.39
C HIS A 84 10.55 -5.59 5.85
N ILE A 85 10.62 -6.85 6.25
CA ILE A 85 9.77 -7.92 5.67
C ILE A 85 8.70 -8.47 6.63
N GLY A 86 8.83 -8.21 7.94
CA GLY A 86 8.10 -8.94 8.99
C GLY A 86 6.58 -8.90 8.88
N GLY A 87 6.01 -7.80 8.35
CA GLY A 87 4.58 -7.61 8.20
C GLY A 87 3.97 -8.29 6.96
N LEU A 88 4.74 -9.04 6.16
CA LEU A 88 4.26 -9.68 4.93
C LEU A 88 2.98 -10.53 5.13
N PRO A 89 2.93 -11.47 6.10
CA PRO A 89 1.74 -12.28 6.28
C PRO A 89 0.54 -11.46 6.76
N MET A 90 0.78 -10.52 7.68
CA MET A 90 -0.27 -9.63 8.18
C MET A 90 -0.87 -8.79 7.04
N TYR A 91 -0.03 -8.24 6.17
CA TYR A 91 -0.47 -7.47 5.01
C TYR A 91 -1.43 -8.24 4.11
N VAL A 92 -1.10 -9.48 3.76
CA VAL A 92 -1.94 -10.32 2.91
C VAL A 92 -3.23 -10.72 3.64
N ALA A 93 -3.13 -11.13 4.91
CA ALA A 93 -4.28 -11.49 5.72
C ALA A 93 -5.27 -10.32 5.89
N THR A 94 -4.78 -9.11 6.20
CA THR A 94 -5.64 -7.92 6.33
C THR A 94 -6.31 -7.56 5.02
N ARG A 95 -5.62 -7.68 3.88
CA ARG A 95 -6.24 -7.47 2.56
C ARG A 95 -7.35 -8.49 2.29
N GLY A 96 -7.14 -9.76 2.64
CA GLY A 96 -8.16 -10.81 2.55
C GLY A 96 -9.39 -10.50 3.42
N LEU A 97 -9.17 -10.09 4.67
CA LEU A 97 -10.23 -9.68 5.60
C LEU A 97 -11.09 -8.54 5.03
N TYR A 98 -10.45 -7.56 4.37
CA TYR A 98 -11.12 -6.43 3.74
C TYR A 98 -11.64 -6.72 2.34
N ARG A 99 -11.53 -7.96 1.85
CA ARG A 99 -11.93 -8.39 0.50
C ARG A 99 -11.31 -7.52 -0.60
N LEU A 100 -10.09 -7.06 -0.36
CA LEU A 100 -9.30 -6.36 -1.36
C LEU A 100 -8.71 -7.36 -2.35
N ARG A 101 -8.31 -6.88 -3.52
CA ARG A 101 -7.63 -7.72 -4.52
C ARG A 101 -6.34 -8.31 -3.91
N PRO A 102 -5.99 -9.57 -4.21
CA PRO A 102 -4.69 -10.13 -3.85
C PRO A 102 -3.55 -9.19 -4.28
N PRO A 103 -2.59 -8.87 -3.41
CA PRO A 103 -1.48 -7.98 -3.75
C PRO A 103 -0.45 -8.69 -4.63
N THR A 104 0.35 -7.90 -5.34
CA THR A 104 1.58 -8.36 -6.00
C THR A 104 2.78 -7.95 -5.17
N ILE A 105 3.56 -8.93 -4.74
CA ILE A 105 4.71 -8.76 -3.85
C ILE A 105 5.96 -9.07 -4.66
N PHE A 106 6.82 -8.08 -4.81
CA PHE A 106 8.13 -8.20 -5.44
C PHE A 106 9.20 -8.43 -4.40
N VAL A 107 10.03 -9.44 -4.62
CA VAL A 107 11.13 -9.80 -3.72
C VAL A 107 12.42 -9.99 -4.51
N PRO A 108 13.60 -9.74 -3.90
CA PRO A 108 14.86 -10.22 -4.43
C PRO A 108 14.76 -11.70 -4.78
N LYS A 109 15.26 -12.08 -5.96
CA LYS A 109 15.09 -13.43 -6.50
C LYS A 109 15.49 -14.55 -5.53
N TYR A 110 16.55 -14.33 -4.75
CA TYR A 110 17.01 -15.29 -3.74
C TYR A 110 16.04 -15.50 -2.56
N LEU A 111 15.11 -14.57 -2.31
CA LEU A 111 14.13 -14.66 -1.23
C LEU A 111 12.86 -15.42 -1.61
N ARG A 112 12.65 -15.71 -2.90
CA ARG A 112 11.39 -16.30 -3.38
C ARG A 112 10.98 -17.54 -2.57
N GLU A 113 11.84 -18.55 -2.53
CA GLU A 113 11.54 -19.83 -1.88
C GLU A 113 11.34 -19.67 -0.36
N LEU A 114 12.08 -18.74 0.28
CA LEU A 114 11.95 -18.46 1.70
C LEU A 114 10.61 -17.78 2.03
N VAL A 115 10.17 -16.87 1.17
CA VAL A 115 8.89 -16.17 1.33
C VAL A 115 7.71 -17.10 1.02
N GLU A 116 7.83 -17.98 0.02
CA GLU A 116 6.83 -19.02 -0.25
C GLU A 116 6.65 -19.91 1.00
N ARG A 117 7.76 -20.41 1.58
CA ARG A 117 7.73 -21.20 2.82
C ARG A 117 7.17 -20.44 4.02
N LEU A 118 7.46 -19.13 4.14
CA LEU A 118 6.90 -18.28 5.19
C LEU A 118 5.36 -18.27 5.12
N PHE A 119 4.82 -18.08 3.91
CA PHE A 119 3.38 -18.11 3.70
C PHE A 119 2.80 -19.50 3.97
N ASP A 120 3.44 -20.58 3.53
CA ASP A 120 2.96 -21.94 3.79
C ASP A 120 2.87 -22.25 5.28
N VAL A 121 3.87 -21.83 6.07
CA VAL A 121 3.83 -21.95 7.54
C VAL A 121 2.65 -21.17 8.12
N HIS A 122 2.41 -19.94 7.66
CA HIS A 122 1.28 -19.15 8.15
C HIS A 122 -0.07 -19.71 7.70
N ARG A 123 -0.20 -20.21 6.47
CA ARG A 123 -1.42 -20.90 6.00
C ARG A 123 -1.74 -22.11 6.88
N ALA A 124 -0.73 -22.90 7.24
CA ALA A 124 -0.90 -24.07 8.10
C ALA A 124 -1.34 -23.70 9.52
N MET A 125 -0.87 -22.57 10.06
CA MET A 125 -1.24 -22.11 11.42
C MET A 125 -2.58 -21.37 11.46
N ASP A 126 -2.78 -20.40 10.56
CA ASP A 126 -3.93 -19.49 10.53
C ASP A 126 -5.14 -20.09 9.79
N GLN A 127 -4.93 -21.15 9.00
CA GLN A 127 -5.94 -21.78 8.15
C GLN A 127 -6.60 -20.80 7.15
N SER A 128 -5.83 -19.82 6.68
CA SER A 128 -6.25 -18.86 5.66
C SER A 128 -5.48 -19.06 4.36
N GLU A 129 -6.11 -18.69 3.23
CA GLU A 129 -5.52 -18.87 1.89
C GLU A 129 -4.28 -17.98 1.66
N LEU A 130 -4.23 -16.81 2.31
CA LEU A 130 -3.21 -15.78 2.10
C LEU A 130 -2.92 -15.55 0.61
N ASN A 131 -3.96 -15.26 -0.18
CA ASN A 131 -3.86 -15.09 -1.63
C ASN A 131 -2.98 -13.88 -1.99
N HIS A 132 -1.91 -14.12 -2.76
CA HIS A 132 -1.00 -13.10 -3.28
C HIS A 132 -0.30 -13.59 -4.55
N ALA A 133 0.22 -12.66 -5.35
CA ALA A 133 1.17 -12.96 -6.41
C ALA A 133 2.58 -12.64 -5.91
N LEU A 134 3.49 -13.62 -5.92
CA LEU A 134 4.89 -13.42 -5.56
C LEU A 134 5.75 -13.37 -6.83
N VAL A 135 6.41 -12.24 -7.05
CA VAL A 135 7.23 -11.99 -8.24
C VAL A 135 8.69 -11.83 -7.82
N PRO A 136 9.57 -12.81 -8.13
CA PRO A 136 11.00 -12.58 -7.99
C PRO A 136 11.46 -11.54 -9.02
N LEU A 137 12.25 -10.56 -8.60
CA LEU A 137 12.88 -9.60 -9.50
C LEU A 137 14.37 -9.50 -9.18
N ASP A 138 15.20 -9.87 -10.16
CA ASP A 138 16.66 -9.83 -10.05
C ASP A 138 17.22 -8.45 -10.40
N ILE A 139 18.45 -8.18 -9.97
CA ILE A 139 19.13 -6.91 -10.25
C ILE A 139 19.20 -6.68 -11.77
N GLY A 140 18.70 -5.51 -12.21
CA GLY A 140 18.66 -5.12 -13.60
C GLY A 140 17.40 -5.58 -14.36
N GLU A 141 16.62 -6.52 -13.82
CA GLU A 141 15.36 -6.94 -14.43
C GLU A 141 14.29 -5.85 -14.28
N GLU A 142 13.39 -5.82 -15.27
CA GLU A 142 12.25 -4.91 -15.31
C GLU A 142 10.93 -5.66 -15.24
N TYR A 143 9.92 -5.01 -14.65
CA TYR A 143 8.55 -5.49 -14.66
C TYR A 143 7.58 -4.37 -15.02
N GLU A 144 6.61 -4.67 -15.88
CA GLU A 144 5.55 -3.74 -16.27
C GLU A 144 4.40 -3.80 -15.25
N LEU A 145 4.30 -2.79 -14.37
CA LEU A 145 3.23 -2.70 -13.37
C LEU A 145 1.90 -2.30 -14.03
N ARG A 146 1.99 -1.37 -14.99
CA ARG A 146 0.91 -0.89 -15.85
C ARG A 146 1.53 -0.47 -17.19
N ARG A 147 0.68 -0.26 -18.20
CA ARG A 147 1.10 0.17 -19.55
C ARG A 147 2.05 1.37 -19.57
N ASP A 148 1.91 2.27 -18.62
CA ASP A 148 2.67 3.51 -18.51
C ASP A 148 3.70 3.50 -17.37
N LEU A 149 3.80 2.41 -16.59
CA LEU A 149 4.57 2.38 -15.34
C LEU A 149 5.36 1.08 -15.22
N LYS A 150 6.68 1.21 -15.09
CA LYS A 150 7.60 0.09 -14.91
C LYS A 150 8.37 0.21 -13.60
N VAL A 151 8.86 -0.93 -13.14
CA VAL A 151 9.85 -1.05 -12.07
C VAL A 151 11.11 -1.71 -12.60
N ARG A 152 12.28 -1.29 -12.11
CA ARG A 152 13.55 -1.97 -12.32
C ARG A 152 14.31 -2.12 -11.00
N ALA A 153 14.82 -3.31 -10.71
CA ALA A 153 15.65 -3.53 -9.53
C ALA A 153 17.09 -3.07 -9.77
N PHE A 154 17.76 -2.57 -8.73
CA PHE A 154 19.17 -2.19 -8.77
C PHE A 154 19.89 -2.63 -7.50
N LYS A 155 21.19 -2.91 -7.62
CA LYS A 155 22.02 -3.37 -6.51
C LYS A 155 22.21 -2.29 -5.46
N THR A 156 22.08 -2.65 -4.19
CA THR A 156 22.50 -1.84 -3.03
C THR A 156 23.55 -2.60 -2.21
N TYR A 157 24.11 -1.94 -1.20
CA TYR A 157 25.11 -2.53 -0.30
C TYR A 157 24.59 -2.50 1.12
N HIS A 158 24.55 -3.68 1.75
CA HIS A 158 24.07 -3.88 3.11
C HIS A 158 24.69 -5.14 3.72
N THR A 159 24.43 -5.41 5.00
CA THR A 159 24.96 -6.57 5.72
C THR A 159 24.42 -7.91 5.22
N ILE A 160 23.24 -7.92 4.61
CA ILE A 160 22.67 -9.05 3.88
C ILE A 160 22.39 -8.64 2.42
N PRO A 161 22.20 -9.59 1.49
CA PRO A 161 21.84 -9.24 0.12
C PRO A 161 20.61 -8.32 0.08
N SER A 162 20.70 -7.25 -0.69
CA SER A 162 19.68 -6.21 -0.76
C SER A 162 19.62 -5.58 -2.15
N GLN A 163 18.47 -5.01 -2.47
CA GLN A 163 18.26 -4.25 -3.69
C GLN A 163 17.36 -3.03 -3.45
N GLY A 164 17.50 -2.04 -4.32
CA GLY A 164 16.56 -0.95 -4.46
C GLY A 164 15.72 -1.10 -5.72
N TYR A 165 14.74 -0.21 -5.89
CA TYR A 165 13.82 -0.21 -7.02
C TYR A 165 13.72 1.19 -7.62
N VAL A 166 13.73 1.27 -8.95
CA VAL A 166 13.41 2.47 -9.70
C VAL A 166 12.02 2.31 -10.30
N ILE A 167 11.10 3.19 -9.93
CA ILE A 167 9.78 3.30 -10.55
C ILE A 167 9.84 4.43 -11.57
N TYR A 168 9.44 4.14 -12.82
CA TYR A 168 9.49 5.14 -13.87
C TYR A 168 8.35 5.00 -14.88
N SER A 169 7.92 6.13 -15.42
CA SER A 169 6.86 6.17 -16.43
C SER A 169 7.41 6.03 -17.84
N VAL A 170 6.75 5.22 -18.67
CA VAL A 170 7.07 5.08 -20.09
C VAL A 170 6.05 5.87 -20.91
N LYS A 171 6.52 6.88 -21.63
CA LYS A 171 5.70 7.68 -22.56
C LYS A 171 6.04 7.31 -24.00
N GLN A 172 5.07 6.75 -24.71
CA GLN A 172 5.19 6.55 -26.15
C GLN A 172 5.01 7.90 -26.85
N LYS A 173 6.06 8.35 -27.53
CA LYS A 173 6.02 9.56 -28.35
C LYS A 173 5.95 9.17 -29.81
N LEU A 174 5.18 9.94 -30.57
CA LEU A 174 5.14 9.78 -32.02
C LEU A 174 6.53 10.05 -32.59
N LYS A 175 6.99 9.19 -33.50
CA LYS A 175 8.25 9.43 -34.22
C LYS A 175 8.14 10.75 -35.00
N LYS A 176 9.28 11.43 -35.18
CA LYS A 176 9.33 12.70 -35.90
C LYS A 176 8.72 12.60 -37.29
N ASP A 177 8.93 11.48 -37.97
CA ASP A 177 8.47 11.21 -39.34
C ASP A 177 6.95 11.14 -39.47
N TYR A 178 6.21 11.02 -38.36
CA TYR A 178 4.75 10.99 -38.36
C TYR A 178 4.12 12.27 -37.78
N LEU A 179 4.94 13.26 -37.37
CA LEU A 179 4.43 14.54 -36.89
C LEU A 179 3.77 15.30 -38.03
N GLY A 180 2.54 15.77 -37.81
CA GLY A 180 1.74 16.49 -38.81
C GLY A 180 0.88 15.59 -39.70
N LEU A 181 1.04 14.26 -39.63
CA LEU A 181 0.12 13.35 -40.31
C LEU A 181 -1.27 13.37 -39.64
N PRO A 182 -2.37 13.28 -40.41
CA PRO A 182 -3.69 13.11 -39.85
C PRO A 182 -3.79 11.87 -38.96
N GLY A 183 -4.58 11.92 -37.89
CA GLY A 183 -4.72 10.80 -36.95
C GLY A 183 -5.20 9.49 -37.60
N SER A 184 -6.00 9.58 -38.68
CA SER A 184 -6.43 8.43 -39.49
C SER A 184 -5.25 7.72 -40.19
N GLU A 185 -4.27 8.49 -40.64
CA GLU A 185 -3.07 8.01 -41.34
C GLU A 185 -2.08 7.38 -40.36
N ILE A 186 -1.88 7.99 -39.19
CA ILE A 186 -1.10 7.40 -38.09
C ILE A 186 -1.70 6.06 -37.66
N LYS A 187 -3.03 5.98 -37.53
CA LYS A 187 -3.73 4.74 -37.18
C LYS A 187 -3.50 3.66 -38.24
N ARG A 188 -3.62 4.00 -39.53
CA ARG A 188 -3.38 3.06 -40.65
C ARG A 188 -1.95 2.53 -40.64
N LEU A 189 -0.96 3.40 -40.48
CA LEU A 189 0.46 3.03 -40.40
C LEU A 189 0.74 2.08 -39.22
N LYS A 190 0.12 2.34 -38.06
CA LYS A 190 0.24 1.46 -36.90
C LYS A 190 -0.37 0.07 -37.11
N LEU A 191 -1.41 -0.03 -37.92
CA LEU A 191 -2.11 -1.29 -38.25
C LEU A 191 -1.42 -2.07 -39.37
N SER A 192 -0.61 -1.42 -40.23
CA SER A 192 0.15 -2.08 -41.30
C SER A 192 1.50 -2.64 -40.86
N ASP A 193 1.97 -2.29 -39.66
CA ASP A 193 3.18 -2.84 -39.03
C ASP A 193 2.91 -4.18 -38.27
N TYR A 194 1.70 -4.73 -38.41
CA TYR A 194 1.26 -6.05 -37.92
C TYR A 194 0.93 -6.96 -39.11
#